data_AF-A0A969YD05-F1
#
_entry.id   AF-A0A969YD05-F1
#
_cell.length_a   1.000
_cell.length_b   1.000
_cell.length_c   1.000
_cell.angle_alpha   90.00
_cell.angle_beta   90.00
_cell.angle_gamma   90.00
#
_symmetry.space_group_name_H-M   'P 1'
#
loop_
_entity.id
_entity.type
_entity.pdbx_description
1 polymer ?
#
loop_
_entity_poly.entity_id
_entity_poly.type
_entity_poly.pdbx_seq_one_letter_code
_entity_poly.pdbx_strand_id
1 'polypeptide(L)'
;MNNKAVFRGEVRVVAAFLIAFACEAITHGSSFLLKVDTSNPSAVTITATREYPTAEDSGTTTYDGVTLLEFFTSEEPLGNFYNLSPSTLQPALSGVTYTLWTVDNYSGTAVDLNLHENDSGEPQKQIFTLSNPAFTGTAALDLSGYSLPSPGKTGNILAGFSANAGAIIGEYQVVPEPHALPLAAGLALMVFVLVRRRLGQ
;
A
#
# COMPACT_ATOMS: atom_id res chain seq x y z
N MET A 1 45.15 -10.94 -50.12
CA MET A 1 45.11 -9.69 -49.33
C MET A 1 43.73 -9.05 -49.48
N ASN A 2 43.19 -8.58 -48.35
CA ASN A 2 42.02 -7.73 -48.15
C ASN A 2 40.60 -8.31 -48.27
N ASN A 3 40.19 -8.91 -47.16
CA ASN A 3 38.88 -8.69 -46.53
C ASN A 3 38.56 -7.19 -46.42
N LYS A 4 37.34 -6.78 -46.79
CA LYS A 4 36.46 -5.88 -46.02
C LYS A 4 35.23 -5.49 -46.83
N ALA A 5 34.06 -5.69 -46.21
CA ALA A 5 32.84 -4.87 -46.28
C ALA A 5 31.56 -5.66 -46.56
N VAL A 6 31.18 -6.54 -45.64
CA VAL A 6 29.78 -6.96 -45.48
C VAL A 6 29.44 -6.87 -44.00
N PHE A 7 29.27 -5.65 -43.47
CA PHE A 7 28.72 -5.43 -42.12
C PHE A 7 28.26 -3.97 -41.99
N ARG A 8 27.20 -3.60 -42.70
CA ARG A 8 26.51 -2.30 -42.48
C ARG A 8 24.97 -2.37 -42.50
N GLY A 9 24.37 -3.56 -42.60
CA GLY A 9 22.92 -3.72 -42.69
C GLY A 9 22.17 -3.99 -41.38
N GLU A 10 22.81 -4.57 -40.37
CA GLU A 10 22.07 -5.20 -39.26
C GLU A 10 21.95 -4.36 -37.98
N VAL A 11 22.64 -3.23 -37.89
CA VAL A 11 22.64 -2.41 -36.66
C VAL A 11 21.36 -1.57 -36.51
N ARG A 12 20.53 -1.45 -37.55
CA ARG A 12 19.36 -0.56 -37.54
C ARG A 12 18.03 -1.21 -37.14
N VAL A 13 17.96 -2.53 -37.01
CA VAL A 13 16.69 -3.21 -36.65
C VAL A 13 16.59 -3.55 -35.16
N VAL A 14 17.71 -3.59 -34.43
CA VAL A 14 17.70 -3.88 -32.99
C VAL A 14 17.29 -2.66 -32.15
N ALA A 15 17.47 -1.44 -32.66
CA ALA A 15 17.13 -0.22 -31.92
C ALA A 15 15.61 0.07 -31.85
N ALA A 16 14.80 -0.55 -32.70
CA ALA A 16 13.36 -0.29 -32.75
C ALA A 16 12.52 -1.20 -31.84
N PHE A 17 13.09 -2.29 -31.31
CA PHE A 17 12.37 -3.22 -30.43
C PHE A 17 12.72 -3.08 -28.94
N LEU A 18 13.61 -2.16 -28.58
CA LEU A 18 13.94 -1.83 -27.18
C LEU A 18 13.13 -0.65 -26.62
N ILE A 19 12.17 -0.14 -27.39
CA ILE A 19 11.22 0.91 -26.98
C ILE A 19 9.79 0.35 -26.98
N ALA A 20 9.64 -0.87 -26.46
CA ALA A 20 8.36 -1.41 -26.00
C ALA A 20 8.40 -1.75 -24.51
N PHE A 21 9.36 -1.17 -23.78
CA PHE A 21 9.08 -0.75 -22.41
C PHE A 21 8.15 0.47 -22.53
N ALA A 22 6.87 0.23 -22.83
CA ALA A 22 5.86 1.05 -22.20
C ALA A 22 6.16 0.91 -20.70
N CYS A 23 6.80 1.86 -20.04
CA CYS A 23 6.21 3.17 -19.83
C CYS A 23 4.73 2.97 -19.55
N GLU A 24 4.44 2.10 -18.58
CA GLU A 24 3.49 2.48 -17.54
C GLU A 24 4.03 3.79 -16.98
N ALA A 25 3.69 4.89 -17.66
CA ALA A 25 3.49 6.14 -16.98
C ALA A 25 2.48 5.78 -15.89
N ILE A 26 3.01 5.54 -14.68
CA ILE A 26 2.21 5.64 -13.48
C ILE A 26 1.69 7.07 -13.54
N THR A 27 0.47 7.21 -14.03
CA THR A 27 -0.33 8.41 -13.85
C THR A 27 -0.29 8.68 -12.36
N HIS A 28 0.45 9.71 -11.96
CA HIS A 28 0.37 10.26 -10.62
C HIS A 28 -1.06 10.76 -10.42
N GLY A 29 -1.85 10.02 -9.67
CA GLY A 29 -3.24 10.34 -9.37
C GLY A 29 -3.68 9.57 -8.14
N SER A 30 -3.32 10.08 -6.96
CA SER A 30 -3.43 9.48 -5.62
C SER A 30 -2.28 8.55 -5.27
N SER A 31 -1.34 9.06 -4.49
CA SER A 31 -0.32 8.29 -3.81
C SER A 31 -0.90 7.84 -2.46
N PHE A 32 -1.16 6.55 -2.29
CA PHE A 32 -1.76 5.96 -1.07
C PHE A 32 -1.01 6.38 0.18
N LEU A 33 -1.71 6.65 1.28
CA LEU A 33 -1.09 7.02 2.55
C LEU A 33 -0.58 5.81 3.33
N LEU A 34 -1.29 4.68 3.20
CA LEU A 34 -1.00 3.42 3.88
C LEU A 34 -0.97 2.27 2.87
N LYS A 35 0.06 1.43 2.97
CA LYS A 35 0.14 0.14 2.28
C LYS A 35 -0.11 -0.98 3.28
N VAL A 36 -0.97 -1.92 2.92
CA VAL A 36 -1.35 -3.05 3.77
C VAL A 36 -0.92 -4.36 3.11
N ASP A 37 -0.02 -5.11 3.74
CA ASP A 37 0.35 -6.45 3.29
C ASP A 37 -0.47 -7.49 4.04
N THR A 38 -1.37 -8.17 3.32
CA THR A 38 -2.23 -9.24 3.84
C THR A 38 -1.76 -10.64 3.45
N SER A 39 -0.55 -10.78 2.90
CA SER A 39 -0.01 -12.07 2.45
C SER A 39 0.14 -13.10 3.58
N ASN A 40 0.28 -12.64 4.82
CA ASN A 40 0.25 -13.46 6.01
C ASN A 40 -0.80 -12.93 7.01
N PRO A 41 -1.96 -13.58 7.16
CA PRO A 41 -2.99 -13.15 8.09
C PRO A 41 -2.55 -13.05 9.56
N SER A 42 -1.55 -13.81 10.00
CA SER A 42 -1.03 -13.72 11.38
C SER A 42 0.01 -12.61 11.58
N ALA A 43 0.39 -11.92 10.51
CA ALA A 43 1.36 -10.83 10.55
C ALA A 43 1.05 -9.81 9.45
N VAL A 44 -0.19 -9.32 9.41
CA VAL A 44 -0.62 -8.25 8.49
C VAL A 44 0.18 -7.00 8.80
N THR A 45 0.88 -6.44 7.83
CA THR A 45 1.69 -5.23 8.05
C THR A 45 1.05 -4.02 7.40
N ILE A 46 1.07 -2.89 8.11
CA ILE A 46 0.56 -1.61 7.62
C ILE A 46 1.72 -0.62 7.65
N THR A 47 2.02 -0.03 6.50
CA THR A 47 3.19 0.81 6.29
C THR A 47 2.79 2.19 5.79
N ALA A 48 3.24 3.23 6.46
CA ALA A 48 3.10 4.59 5.98
C ALA A 48 3.99 4.83 4.76
N THR A 49 3.40 5.39 3.70
CA THR A 49 4.14 5.74 2.47
C THR A 49 4.87 7.08 2.57
N ARG A 50 4.54 7.87 3.60
CA ARG A 50 4.98 9.27 3.81
C ARG A 50 4.45 10.26 2.76
N GLU A 51 3.37 9.90 2.09
CA GLU A 51 2.67 10.79 1.17
C GLU A 51 1.82 11.82 1.93
N TYR A 52 1.50 12.92 1.24
CA TYR A 52 0.70 14.02 1.78
C TYR A 52 -0.78 13.64 1.79
N PRO A 53 -1.55 14.07 2.80
CA PRO A 53 -2.99 13.88 2.79
C PRO A 53 -3.62 14.64 1.61
N THR A 54 -4.82 14.21 1.22
CA THR A 54 -5.65 14.83 0.16
C THR A 54 -6.54 15.95 0.70
N ALA A 55 -6.69 16.06 2.01
CA ALA A 55 -7.43 17.10 2.70
C ALA A 55 -6.72 17.53 3.99
N GLU A 56 -6.94 18.79 4.38
CA GLU A 56 -6.58 19.30 5.71
C GLU A 56 -7.59 18.79 6.75
N ASP A 57 -7.10 18.32 7.90
CA ASP A 57 -7.96 18.03 9.05
C ASP A 57 -7.18 18.24 10.35
N SER A 58 -7.81 18.94 11.29
CA SER A 58 -7.32 19.10 12.66
C SER A 58 -8.47 19.06 13.68
N GLY A 59 -9.58 18.46 13.28
CA GLY A 59 -10.83 18.38 14.05
C GLY A 59 -10.86 17.18 15.00
N THR A 60 -9.99 16.20 14.75
CA THR A 60 -9.93 14.96 15.53
C THR A 60 -8.66 14.89 16.37
N THR A 61 -8.65 13.95 17.30
CA THR A 61 -7.54 13.66 18.20
C THR A 61 -7.00 12.26 17.94
N THR A 62 -5.86 11.94 18.55
CA THR A 62 -5.25 10.61 18.50
C THR A 62 -6.13 9.53 19.15
N TYR A 63 -7.01 9.91 20.08
CA TYR A 63 -8.03 9.02 20.65
C TYR A 63 -9.17 8.73 19.67
N ASP A 64 -9.52 9.70 18.83
CA ASP A 64 -10.49 9.48 17.75
C ASP A 64 -9.88 8.66 16.62
N GLY A 65 -8.58 8.82 16.38
CA GLY A 65 -7.81 7.99 15.45
C GLY A 65 -8.11 8.21 13.98
N VAL A 66 -7.99 7.15 13.18
CA VAL A 66 -8.39 7.10 11.77
C VAL A 66 -9.10 5.79 11.46
N THR A 67 -10.01 5.82 10.48
CA THR A 67 -10.76 4.65 10.01
C THR A 67 -10.33 4.29 8.59
N LEU A 68 -9.92 3.04 8.36
CA LEU A 68 -9.80 2.44 7.03
C LEU A 68 -11.18 1.91 6.64
N LEU A 69 -11.89 2.69 5.82
CA LEU A 69 -13.26 2.42 5.44
C LEU A 69 -13.35 1.19 4.55
N GLU A 70 -14.33 0.34 4.85
CA GLU A 70 -14.63 -0.91 4.16
C GLU A 70 -13.40 -1.82 4.04
N PHE A 71 -12.55 -1.86 5.08
CA PHE A 71 -11.31 -2.64 5.06
C PHE A 71 -11.57 -4.12 4.79
N PHE A 72 -12.44 -4.74 5.61
CA PHE A 72 -12.81 -6.13 5.47
C PHE A 72 -13.82 -6.34 4.32
N THR A 73 -13.95 -7.57 3.83
CA THR A 73 -14.76 -7.89 2.64
C THR A 73 -16.12 -8.52 2.96
N SER A 74 -16.35 -8.82 4.23
CA SER A 74 -17.57 -9.41 4.77
C SER A 74 -17.84 -8.84 6.16
N GLU A 75 -19.01 -9.18 6.71
CA GLU A 75 -19.27 -8.98 8.13
C GLU A 75 -18.26 -9.81 8.94
N GLU A 76 -17.57 -9.14 9.85
CA GLU A 76 -16.56 -9.69 10.73
C GLU A 76 -16.94 -9.43 12.20
N PRO A 77 -16.52 -10.29 13.14
CA PRO A 77 -16.77 -10.05 14.55
C PRO A 77 -16.09 -8.76 15.03
N LEU A 78 -16.80 -7.96 15.83
CA LEU A 78 -16.19 -6.79 16.48
C LEU A 78 -15.03 -7.23 17.39
N GLY A 79 -13.95 -6.46 17.38
CA GLY A 79 -12.73 -6.85 18.08
C GLY A 79 -11.79 -5.68 18.35
N ASN A 80 -10.98 -5.82 19.40
CA ASN A 80 -9.96 -4.84 19.79
C ASN A 80 -8.60 -5.52 19.91
N PHE A 81 -7.58 -4.86 19.39
CA PHE A 81 -6.19 -5.29 19.47
C PHE A 81 -5.37 -4.20 20.14
N TYR A 82 -4.81 -4.54 21.31
CA TYR A 82 -4.11 -3.60 22.16
C TYR A 82 -2.59 -3.79 22.09
N ASN A 83 -1.87 -2.67 22.21
CA ASN A 83 -0.42 -2.61 22.41
C ASN A 83 0.36 -3.48 21.43
N LEU A 84 0.00 -3.39 20.15
CA LEU A 84 0.69 -4.12 19.10
C LEU A 84 2.16 -3.70 19.08
N SER A 85 3.04 -4.64 19.42
CA SER A 85 4.48 -4.43 19.41
C SER A 85 5.11 -5.35 18.38
N PRO A 86 5.91 -4.83 17.43
CA PRO A 86 6.37 -3.43 17.32
C PRO A 86 5.47 -2.58 16.40
N SER A 87 4.56 -1.76 16.95
CA SER A 87 3.90 -0.66 16.22
C SER A 87 4.66 0.65 16.43
N THR A 88 4.88 1.37 15.35
CA THR A 88 5.44 2.74 15.30
C THR A 88 4.58 3.65 14.41
N LEU A 89 3.43 3.16 13.95
CA LEU A 89 2.56 3.89 13.05
C LEU A 89 1.90 5.06 13.79
N GLN A 90 2.04 6.27 13.26
CA GLN A 90 1.52 7.49 13.88
C GLN A 90 1.18 8.55 12.83
N PRO A 91 0.26 9.50 13.14
CA PRO A 91 0.18 10.76 12.42
C PRO A 91 1.53 11.48 12.46
N ALA A 92 1.99 11.99 11.32
CA ALA A 92 3.35 12.50 11.22
C ALA A 92 3.60 13.71 12.13
N LEU A 93 2.57 14.53 12.39
CA LEU A 93 2.67 15.75 13.18
C LEU A 93 2.27 15.60 14.65
N SER A 94 1.59 14.52 15.05
CA SER A 94 1.24 14.30 16.46
C SER A 94 2.40 13.67 17.24
N GLY A 95 3.18 12.80 16.61
CA GLY A 95 4.25 12.05 17.27
C GLY A 95 3.75 10.96 18.22
N VAL A 96 2.45 10.63 18.16
CA VAL A 96 1.79 9.66 19.03
C VAL A 96 1.46 8.41 18.24
N THR A 97 1.97 7.27 18.70
CA THR A 97 1.77 5.97 18.07
C THR A 97 0.36 5.43 18.29
N TYR A 98 -0.25 4.89 17.24
CA TYR A 98 -1.48 4.12 17.35
C TYR A 98 -1.20 2.76 17.99
N THR A 99 -1.88 2.52 19.11
CA THR A 99 -1.68 1.38 20.00
C THR A 99 -2.94 0.54 20.18
N LEU A 100 -4.09 1.04 19.76
CA LEU A 100 -5.36 0.31 19.72
C LEU A 100 -5.89 0.25 18.30
N TRP A 101 -6.27 -0.95 17.91
CA TRP A 101 -6.86 -1.23 16.62
C TRP A 101 -8.21 -1.87 16.85
N THR A 102 -9.24 -1.36 16.21
CA THR A 102 -10.61 -1.82 16.42
C THR A 102 -11.25 -2.20 15.12
N VAL A 103 -11.92 -3.33 15.13
CA VAL A 103 -12.75 -3.81 14.06
C VAL A 103 -14.18 -3.39 14.38
N ASP A 104 -14.74 -2.50 13.57
CA ASP A 104 -16.10 -1.96 13.76
C ASP A 104 -16.91 -1.91 12.47
N ASN A 105 -18.17 -1.46 12.57
CA ASN A 105 -19.16 -1.53 11.51
C ASN A 105 -19.69 -0.15 11.11
N TYR A 106 -18.81 0.86 11.09
CA TYR A 106 -19.21 2.23 10.82
C TYR A 106 -19.73 2.44 9.39
N SER A 107 -19.09 1.85 8.38
CA SER A 107 -19.50 1.93 6.97
C SER A 107 -20.70 1.04 6.60
N GLY A 108 -21.29 0.33 7.56
CA GLY A 108 -22.46 -0.54 7.38
C GLY A 108 -22.17 -1.96 7.85
N THR A 109 -22.62 -2.99 7.12
CA THR A 109 -22.19 -4.38 7.38
C THR A 109 -20.74 -4.63 6.93
N ALA A 110 -20.17 -3.73 6.13
CA ALA A 110 -18.76 -3.73 5.77
C ALA A 110 -17.97 -3.29 6.99
N VAL A 111 -17.03 -4.13 7.40
CA VAL A 111 -16.31 -3.91 8.64
C VAL A 111 -15.08 -3.05 8.34
N ASP A 112 -14.91 -1.99 9.10
CA ASP A 112 -13.79 -1.07 9.00
C ASP A 112 -12.65 -1.51 9.93
N LEU A 113 -11.47 -0.95 9.70
CA LEU A 113 -10.35 -1.09 10.62
C LEU A 113 -9.96 0.30 11.16
N ASN A 114 -10.20 0.53 12.44
CA ASN A 114 -9.89 1.77 13.14
C ASN A 114 -8.54 1.69 13.81
N LEU A 115 -7.80 2.80 13.77
CA LEU A 115 -6.46 2.98 14.33
C LEU A 115 -6.51 4.15 15.29
N HIS A 116 -6.29 3.92 16.58
CA HIS A 116 -6.27 5.00 17.56
C HIS A 116 -5.25 4.73 18.67
N GLU A 117 -5.03 5.76 19.48
CA GLU A 117 -4.26 5.67 20.70
C GLU A 117 -5.11 5.07 21.82
N ASN A 118 -4.53 4.15 22.61
CA ASN A 118 -5.19 3.54 23.78
C ASN A 118 -4.91 4.27 25.11
N ASP A 119 -4.05 5.28 25.12
CA ASP A 119 -3.58 5.91 26.34
C ASP A 119 -4.66 6.79 26.98
N SER A 120 -4.66 6.80 28.31
CA SER A 120 -5.54 7.57 29.19
C SER A 120 -5.08 9.01 29.42
N GLY A 121 -4.05 9.45 28.71
CA GLY A 121 -3.54 10.82 28.77
C GLY A 121 -4.45 11.83 28.06
N GLU A 122 -4.02 13.10 28.05
CA GLU A 122 -4.69 14.14 27.29
C GLU A 122 -4.54 13.87 25.78
N PRO A 123 -5.64 13.64 25.06
CA PRO A 123 -5.59 13.24 23.67
C PRO A 123 -4.94 14.35 22.84
N GLN A 124 -3.94 13.99 22.04
CA GLN A 124 -3.23 14.96 21.21
C GLN A 124 -4.04 15.25 19.95
N LYS A 125 -3.97 16.50 19.48
CA LYS A 125 -4.57 16.81 18.17
C LYS A 125 -3.92 15.99 17.09
N GLN A 126 -4.74 15.40 16.24
CA GLN A 126 -4.31 14.74 15.03
C GLN A 126 -4.38 15.77 13.90
N ILE A 127 -3.22 16.16 13.37
CA ILE A 127 -3.12 17.24 12.39
C ILE A 127 -2.64 16.65 11.07
N PHE A 128 -3.49 16.73 10.05
CA PHE A 128 -3.19 16.42 8.67
C PHE A 128 -3.14 17.70 7.86
N THR A 129 -2.01 17.95 7.21
CA THR A 129 -1.81 19.13 6.36
C THR A 129 -1.26 18.75 5.01
N LEU A 130 -1.65 19.45 3.96
CA LEU A 130 -1.15 19.25 2.59
C LEU A 130 0.35 19.53 2.46
N SER A 131 0.98 20.16 3.46
CA SER A 131 2.41 20.47 3.50
C SER A 131 3.27 19.46 4.26
N ASN A 132 2.67 18.44 4.89
CA ASN A 132 3.39 17.42 5.65
C ASN A 132 2.87 16.02 5.32
N PRO A 133 3.71 14.98 5.39
CA PRO A 133 3.25 13.59 5.29
C PRO A 133 2.08 13.31 6.25
N ALA A 134 1.12 12.49 5.84
CA ALA A 134 0.00 12.14 6.72
C ALA A 134 0.44 11.24 7.88
N PHE A 135 1.22 10.20 7.57
CA PHE A 135 1.66 9.19 8.53
C PHE A 135 3.16 8.89 8.43
N THR A 136 3.69 8.30 9.49
CA THR A 136 5.03 7.70 9.53
C THR A 136 5.00 6.37 10.27
N GLY A 137 5.98 5.50 10.00
CA GLY A 137 6.16 4.23 10.72
C GLY A 137 5.40 3.06 10.12
N THR A 138 5.31 1.98 10.89
CA THR A 138 4.70 0.70 10.51
C THR A 138 3.98 0.07 11.68
N ALA A 139 2.98 -0.76 11.41
CA ALA A 139 2.33 -1.63 12.40
C ALA A 139 2.24 -3.07 11.87
N ALA A 140 2.16 -4.03 12.79
CA ALA A 140 1.93 -5.44 12.49
C ALA A 140 0.79 -5.98 13.37
N LEU A 141 -0.13 -6.72 12.76
CA LEU A 141 -1.35 -7.23 13.38
C LEU A 141 -1.54 -8.71 13.09
N ASP A 142 -2.03 -9.46 14.08
CA ASP A 142 -2.59 -10.79 13.84
C ASP A 142 -4.09 -10.66 13.56
N LEU A 143 -4.46 -10.89 12.31
CA LEU A 143 -5.84 -10.89 11.81
C LEU A 143 -6.23 -12.27 11.29
N SER A 144 -5.63 -13.35 11.81
CA SER A 144 -5.86 -14.73 11.36
C SER A 144 -7.31 -15.22 11.49
N GLY A 145 -8.13 -14.54 12.29
CA GLY A 145 -9.56 -14.82 12.45
C GLY A 145 -10.49 -14.07 11.50
N TYR A 146 -9.97 -13.25 10.58
CA TYR A 146 -10.75 -12.30 9.79
C TYR A 146 -10.64 -12.54 8.28
N SER A 147 -11.70 -12.23 7.52
CA SER A 147 -11.67 -12.28 6.05
C SER A 147 -10.99 -11.03 5.48
N LEU A 148 -9.69 -11.18 5.23
CA LEU A 148 -8.84 -10.10 4.74
C LEU A 148 -9.14 -9.73 3.28
N PRO A 149 -8.93 -8.45 2.93
CA PRO A 149 -9.11 -8.00 1.56
C PRO A 149 -8.08 -8.61 0.59
N SER A 150 -8.52 -8.82 -0.65
CA SER A 150 -7.68 -9.32 -1.73
C SER A 150 -6.56 -8.33 -2.10
N PRO A 151 -5.39 -8.81 -2.56
CA PRO A 151 -4.32 -7.97 -3.09
C PRO A 151 -4.82 -6.98 -4.15
N GLY A 152 -4.38 -5.72 -4.05
CA GLY A 152 -4.80 -4.64 -4.94
C GLY A 152 -6.07 -3.90 -4.53
N LYS A 153 -6.81 -4.34 -3.50
CA LYS A 153 -7.96 -3.58 -2.96
C LYS A 153 -7.49 -2.20 -2.48
N THR A 154 -8.28 -1.18 -2.76
CA THR A 154 -8.11 0.18 -2.23
C THR A 154 -9.35 0.59 -1.45
N GLY A 155 -9.20 1.56 -0.55
CA GLY A 155 -10.31 2.15 0.19
C GLY A 155 -9.91 3.46 0.84
N ASN A 156 -10.90 4.22 1.31
CA ASN A 156 -10.69 5.54 1.88
C ASN A 156 -10.15 5.46 3.32
N ILE A 157 -9.37 6.46 3.70
CA ILE A 157 -8.94 6.69 5.08
C ILE A 157 -9.65 7.96 5.57
N LEU A 158 -10.47 7.80 6.59
CA LEU A 158 -11.19 8.87 7.28
C LEU A 158 -10.42 9.30 8.52
N ALA A 159 -10.32 10.60 8.77
CA ALA A 159 -9.87 11.10 10.06
C ALA A 159 -10.96 10.89 11.12
N GLY A 160 -10.61 10.35 12.29
CA GLY A 160 -11.55 10.03 13.36
C GLY A 160 -12.27 8.70 13.16
N PHE A 161 -13.36 8.53 13.90
CA PHE A 161 -14.20 7.32 13.92
C PHE A 161 -15.69 7.69 13.86
N SER A 162 -16.57 6.69 13.92
CA SER A 162 -18.02 6.84 13.74
C SER A 162 -18.70 7.96 14.52
N ALA A 163 -18.36 8.15 15.79
CA ALA A 163 -18.98 9.18 16.63
C ALA A 163 -18.35 10.57 16.47
N ASN A 164 -17.17 10.66 15.84
CA ASN A 164 -16.43 11.90 15.64
C ASN A 164 -15.65 11.86 14.30
N ALA A 165 -16.41 11.87 13.20
CA ALA A 165 -15.88 11.76 11.85
C ALA A 165 -15.35 13.11 11.33
N GLY A 166 -14.12 13.09 10.83
CA GLY A 166 -13.45 14.18 10.12
C GLY A 166 -13.45 14.00 8.60
N ALA A 167 -12.48 14.60 7.93
CA ALA A 167 -12.33 14.52 6.48
C ALA A 167 -11.76 13.17 6.02
N ILE A 168 -12.06 12.81 4.76
CA ILE A 168 -11.29 11.77 4.06
C ILE A 168 -9.93 12.37 3.72
N ILE A 169 -8.87 11.80 4.29
CA ILE A 169 -7.51 12.32 4.18
C ILE A 169 -6.69 11.57 3.12
N GLY A 170 -7.14 10.44 2.62
CA GLY A 170 -6.48 9.73 1.51
C GLY A 170 -7.00 8.31 1.38
N GLU A 171 -6.17 7.44 0.80
CA GLU A 171 -6.53 6.05 0.52
C GLU A 171 -5.48 5.09 1.08
N TYR A 172 -5.92 3.89 1.46
CA TYR A 172 -5.06 2.74 1.69
C TYR A 172 -5.06 1.82 0.47
N GLN A 173 -4.00 1.02 0.32
CA GLN A 173 -3.92 -0.02 -0.69
C GLN A 173 -3.40 -1.32 -0.08
N VAL A 174 -4.09 -2.43 -0.37
CA VAL A 174 -3.57 -3.77 -0.12
C VAL A 174 -2.50 -4.08 -1.17
N VAL A 175 -1.28 -4.33 -0.73
CA VAL A 175 -0.11 -4.52 -1.58
C VAL A 175 -0.40 -5.65 -2.59
N PRO A 176 -0.30 -5.37 -3.90
CA PRO A 176 -0.40 -6.43 -4.91
C PRO A 176 0.70 -7.46 -4.70
N GLU A 177 0.38 -8.75 -4.82
CA GLU A 177 1.43 -9.77 -4.87
C GLU A 177 2.41 -9.42 -5.99
N PRO A 178 3.74 -9.52 -5.78
CA PRO A 178 4.69 -9.29 -6.85
C PRO A 178 4.39 -10.27 -7.98
N HIS A 179 3.81 -9.77 -9.07
CA HIS A 179 3.43 -10.58 -10.22
C HIS A 179 4.66 -11.37 -10.69
N ALA A 180 4.55 -12.70 -10.80
CA ALA A 180 5.61 -13.58 -11.30
C ALA A 180 6.01 -13.35 -12.78
N LEU A 181 5.49 -12.29 -13.41
CA LEU A 181 5.73 -11.92 -14.80
C LEU A 181 7.21 -11.68 -15.16
N PRO A 182 8.09 -11.12 -14.30
CA PRO A 182 9.51 -10.98 -14.62
C PRO A 182 10.21 -12.35 -14.76
N LEU A 183 9.77 -13.36 -14.02
CA LEU A 183 10.32 -14.72 -14.06
C LEU A 183 9.90 -15.45 -15.34
N ALA A 184 8.63 -15.33 -15.74
CA ALA A 184 8.13 -15.92 -16.98
C ALA A 184 8.75 -15.26 -18.23
N ALA A 185 8.89 -13.93 -18.24
CA ALA A 185 9.55 -13.20 -19.31
C ALA A 185 11.05 -13.56 -19.41
N GLY A 186 11.73 -13.71 -18.27
CA GLY A 186 13.13 -14.16 -18.22
C GLY A 186 13.33 -15.58 -18.76
N LEU A 187 12.43 -16.51 -18.44
CA LEU A 187 12.44 -17.88 -18.96
C LEU A 187 12.17 -17.93 -20.47
N ALA A 188 11.19 -17.17 -20.96
CA ALA A 188 10.89 -17.10 -22.39
C ALA A 188 12.07 -16.54 -23.20
N LEU A 189 12.77 -15.52 -22.67
CA LEU A 189 13.97 -14.97 -23.31
C LEU A 189 15.12 -15.98 -23.33
N MET A 190 15.34 -16.72 -22.23
CA MET A 190 16.36 -17.77 -22.18
C MET A 190 16.09 -18.91 -23.18
N VAL A 191 14.85 -19.36 -23.28
CA VAL A 191 14.45 -20.40 -24.26
C VAL A 191 14.69 -19.91 -25.68
N PHE A 192 14.33 -18.66 -26.00
CA PHE A 192 14.55 -18.08 -27.33
C PHE A 192 16.05 -18.00 -27.69
N VAL A 193 16.90 -17.59 -26.76
CA VAL A 193 18.36 -17.53 -26.95
C VAL A 193 18.96 -18.93 -27.16
N LEU A 194 18.50 -19.93 -26.40
CA LEU A 194 18.97 -21.31 -26.51
C LEU A 194 18.54 -21.98 -27.82
N VAL A 195 17.31 -21.74 -28.28
CA VAL A 195 16.81 -22.27 -29.57
C VAL A 195 17.56 -21.64 -30.74
N ARG A 196 17.81 -20.32 -30.73
CA ARG A 196 18.59 -19.67 -31.79
C ARG A 196 20.04 -20.12 -31.86
N ARG A 197 20.66 -20.45 -30.72
CA ARG A 197 22.03 -20.99 -30.69
C ARG A 197 22.14 -22.40 -31.29
N ARG A 198 21.08 -23.21 -31.20
CA ARG A 198 21.07 -24.57 -31.78
C ARG A 198 20.76 -24.62 -33.27
N LEU A 199 20.05 -23.62 -33.80
CA LEU A 199 19.68 -23.55 -35.22
C LEU A 199 20.72 -22.81 -36.09
N GLY A 200 21.75 -22.22 -35.47
CA GLY A 200 22.86 -21.55 -36.15
C GLY A 200 24.19 -22.32 -36.13
N GLN A 201 24.16 -23.61 -35.75
CA GLN A 201 25.23 -24.59 -35.98
C GLN A 201 24.74 -25.60 -37.02
#